data_AF-A0A7K5BJZ7-F1
#
_entry.id   AF-A0A7K5BJZ7-F1
#
_cell.length_a   1.000
_cell.length_b   1.000
_cell.length_c   1.000
_cell.angle_alpha   90.00
_cell.angle_beta   90.00
_cell.angle_gamma   90.00
#
_symmetry.space_group_name_H-M   'P 1'
#
loop_
_entity.id
_entity.type
_entity.pdbx_description
1 polymer ?
#
loop_
_entity_poly.entity_id
_entity_poly.type
_entity_poly.pdbx_seq_one_letter_code
_entity_poly.pdbx_strand_id
1 'polypeptide(L)'
;RVSDPAAFLHLELAVENGTGGPARPLTWQVEYPGQDPESQKDKLVWEIQVAEREIRALVPLVQELEILNTAPLTGIPRVIPVKLVAVEAGGGVSELADPVGCESADKQVLQVSDSCDMVFVGGRESRGARGARVDFWARRLHAELSFNVWAPLLPLRVQLGDPALEQLRGWRRPGNPDSGPADAEDPPDEPDRRARSCRPQFQRTGVRVLAHFVSHPPDGGRSLSYLPGPEWLLDVTHLVAPRTRVQDPRVA
;
A
#
# COMPACT_ATOMS: atom_id res chain seq x y z
N ARG A 1 23.71 54.27 31.07
CA ARG A 1 23.96 54.22 29.61
C ARG A 1 23.61 52.81 29.17
N VAL A 2 22.45 52.64 28.53
CA VAL A 2 22.04 51.34 27.96
C VAL A 2 22.90 51.15 26.71
N SER A 3 23.64 50.05 26.65
CA SER A 3 24.36 49.63 25.45
C SER A 3 23.34 49.42 24.35
N ASP A 4 23.48 50.10 23.22
CA ASP A 4 22.72 49.76 22.02
C ASP A 4 22.97 48.27 21.69
N PRO A 5 21.94 47.47 21.38
CA PRO A 5 22.15 46.10 20.97
C PRO A 5 22.92 46.12 19.65
N ALA A 6 24.03 45.39 19.58
CA ALA A 6 24.76 45.21 18.34
C ALA A 6 23.79 44.71 17.25
N ALA A 7 23.65 45.48 16.17
CA ALA A 7 22.87 45.08 15.02
C ALA A 7 23.72 44.09 14.20
N PHE A 8 23.28 42.84 14.14
CA PHE A 8 23.93 41.81 13.33
C PHE A 8 23.27 41.74 11.96
N LEU A 9 24.08 41.74 10.90
CA LEU A 9 23.63 41.40 9.55
C LEU A 9 23.76 39.88 9.37
N HIS A 10 22.64 39.20 9.10
CA HIS A 10 22.63 37.78 8.81
C HIS A 10 22.51 37.57 7.30
N LEU A 11 23.41 36.76 6.74
CA LEU A 11 23.38 36.36 5.33
C LEU A 11 23.32 34.84 5.25
N GLU A 12 22.33 34.32 4.53
CA GLU A 12 22.24 32.91 4.17
C GLU A 12 22.69 32.73 2.72
N LEU A 13 23.66 31.85 2.51
CA LEU A 13 24.29 31.59 1.22
C LEU A 13 24.04 30.13 0.86
N ALA A 14 23.49 29.89 -0.33
CA ALA A 14 23.29 28.55 -0.88
C ALA A 14 24.14 28.37 -2.14
N VAL A 15 24.70 27.18 -2.32
CA VAL A 15 25.45 26.83 -3.53
C VAL A 15 24.59 25.92 -4.39
N GLU A 16 24.13 26.44 -5.53
CA GLU A 16 23.39 25.67 -6.53
C GLU A 16 24.35 25.08 -7.57
N ASN A 17 24.17 23.79 -7.91
CA ASN A 17 24.90 23.05 -8.96
C ASN A 17 26.43 23.29 -8.98
N GLY A 18 27.14 22.54 -8.13
CA GLY A 18 28.56 22.68 -7.90
C GLY A 18 29.46 22.16 -9.05
N THR A 19 29.78 22.99 -10.04
CA THR A 19 30.78 22.66 -11.09
C THR A 19 32.15 23.31 -10.88
N GLY A 20 32.40 23.90 -9.72
CA GLY A 20 33.62 24.64 -9.36
C GLY A 20 34.48 23.92 -8.32
N GLY A 21 35.72 24.37 -8.13
CA GLY A 21 36.66 23.82 -7.16
C GLY A 21 36.20 23.91 -5.68
N PRO A 22 36.95 23.31 -4.75
CA PRO A 22 36.57 23.16 -3.34
C PRO A 22 36.49 24.48 -2.57
N ALA A 23 37.05 25.57 -3.10
CA ALA A 23 36.95 26.91 -2.52
C ALA A 23 36.28 27.86 -3.51
N ARG A 24 35.30 28.63 -3.04
CA ARG A 24 34.60 29.66 -3.83
C ARG A 24 34.78 31.04 -3.21
N PRO A 25 35.32 32.02 -3.95
CA PRO A 25 35.48 33.37 -3.45
C PRO A 25 34.11 34.08 -3.41
N LEU A 26 33.75 34.62 -2.26
CA LEU A 26 32.65 35.56 -2.05
C LEU A 26 33.25 36.95 -1.81
N THR A 27 32.94 37.91 -2.68
CA THR A 27 33.37 39.31 -2.49
C THR A 27 32.20 40.12 -1.93
N TRP A 28 32.43 40.85 -0.84
CA TRP A 28 31.43 41.73 -0.24
C TRP A 28 32.05 43.08 0.16
N GLN A 29 31.19 44.09 0.26
CA GLN A 29 31.55 45.43 0.70
C GLN A 29 30.38 46.02 1.51
N VAL A 30 30.70 46.85 2.49
CA VAL A 30 29.69 47.60 3.26
C VAL A 30 29.80 49.07 2.89
N GLU A 31 28.68 49.67 2.51
CA GLU A 31 28.57 51.06 2.10
C GLU A 31 27.88 51.87 3.19
N TYR A 32 28.52 52.93 3.69
CA TYR A 32 27.90 53.88 4.61
C TYR A 32 27.52 55.20 3.91
N PRO A 33 26.39 55.83 4.30
CA PRO A 33 26.02 57.14 3.75
C PRO A 33 27.09 58.20 4.06
N GLY A 34 27.53 58.93 3.04
CA GLY A 34 28.53 60.01 3.16
C GLY A 34 29.99 59.56 3.18
N GLN A 35 30.26 58.29 2.91
CA GLN A 35 31.61 57.73 2.82
C GLN A 35 32.31 58.14 1.52
N ASP A 36 33.60 58.50 1.60
CA ASP A 36 34.43 58.91 0.45
C ASP A 36 34.52 57.76 -0.57
N PRO A 37 34.26 57.99 -1.89
CA PRO A 37 34.41 56.94 -2.91
C PRO A 37 35.80 56.27 -2.94
N GLU A 38 36.87 56.95 -2.50
CA GLU A 38 38.20 56.34 -2.36
C GLU A 38 38.29 55.34 -1.20
N SER A 39 37.41 55.47 -0.19
CA SER A 39 37.31 54.56 0.97
C SER A 39 36.36 53.37 0.75
N GLN A 40 35.76 53.24 -0.44
CA GLN A 40 34.98 52.07 -0.88
C GLN A 40 35.86 50.93 -1.44
N LYS A 41 37.18 51.04 -1.33
CA LYS A 41 38.15 50.09 -1.89
C LYS A 41 38.33 48.81 -1.07
N ASP A 42 37.78 48.74 0.15
CA ASP A 42 37.87 47.56 1.02
C ASP A 42 36.85 46.49 0.60
N LYS A 43 37.02 45.97 -0.63
CA LYS A 43 36.35 44.74 -1.05
C LYS A 43 36.96 43.59 -0.28
N LEU A 44 36.18 43.04 0.64
CA LEU A 44 36.58 41.88 1.41
C LEU A 44 36.26 40.63 0.60
N VAL A 45 37.25 39.77 0.44
CA VAL A 45 37.10 38.47 -0.21
C VAL A 45 37.14 37.41 0.87
N TRP A 46 36.09 36.60 0.95
CA TRP A 46 36.01 35.41 1.77
C TRP A 46 36.10 34.18 0.88
N GLU A 47 36.83 33.16 1.31
CA GLU A 47 36.82 31.86 0.63
C GLU A 47 35.88 30.91 1.37
N ILE A 48 34.76 30.57 0.71
CA ILE A 48 33.81 29.60 1.21
C ILE A 48 34.26 28.22 0.73
N GLN A 49 34.56 27.34 1.66
CA GLN A 49 34.85 25.94 1.34
C GLN A 49 33.54 25.23 0.98
N VAL A 50 33.47 24.71 -0.23
CA VAL A 50 32.33 23.95 -0.77
C VAL A 50 32.79 22.51 -0.94
N ALA A 51 32.28 21.63 -0.08
CA ALA A 51 32.44 20.20 -0.25
C ALA A 51 31.38 19.66 -1.22
N GLU A 52 31.73 18.61 -1.98
CA GLU A 52 30.70 17.81 -2.64
C GLU A 52 29.73 17.25 -1.59
N ARG A 53 28.47 17.07 -1.97
CA ARG A 53 27.43 16.49 -1.11
C ARG A 53 27.86 15.07 -0.75
N GLU A 54 28.50 14.93 0.41
CA GLU A 54 28.97 13.63 0.89
C GLU A 54 27.78 12.88 1.46
N ILE A 55 27.16 12.05 0.64
CA ILE A 55 26.07 11.17 1.06
C ILE A 55 26.64 10.07 1.96
N ARG A 56 26.14 9.99 3.20
CA ARG A 56 26.56 9.03 4.22
C ARG A 56 25.63 7.83 4.32
N ALA A 57 24.34 8.01 4.06
CA ALA A 57 23.37 6.94 4.16
C ALA A 57 22.27 7.05 3.09
N LEU A 58 21.78 5.89 2.69
CA LEU A 58 20.55 5.73 1.93
C LEU A 58 19.46 5.29 2.91
N VAL A 59 18.28 5.91 2.84
CA VAL A 59 17.17 5.58 3.75
C VAL A 59 15.88 5.38 2.93
N PRO A 60 15.34 4.15 2.88
CA PRO A 60 14.01 3.89 2.33
C PRO A 60 12.93 4.27 3.35
N LEU A 61 12.01 5.13 2.94
CA LEU A 61 10.88 5.58 3.73
C LEU A 61 9.59 4.97 3.19
N VAL A 62 8.79 4.38 4.09
CA VAL A 62 7.47 3.83 3.79
C VAL A 62 6.48 4.22 4.89
N GLN A 63 5.19 4.23 4.57
CA GLN A 63 4.14 4.53 5.55
C GLN A 63 3.77 3.31 6.40
N GLU A 64 3.94 2.11 5.86
CA GLU A 64 3.49 0.86 6.47
C GLU A 64 4.54 -0.24 6.25
N LEU A 65 4.85 -1.00 7.32
CA LEU A 65 5.72 -2.18 7.26
C LEU A 65 4.96 -3.49 7.45
N GLU A 66 3.68 -3.43 7.80
CA GLU A 66 2.81 -4.59 7.92
C GLU A 66 1.84 -4.65 6.75
N ILE A 67 1.90 -5.73 5.98
CA ILE A 67 1.11 -5.93 4.76
C ILE A 67 0.12 -7.06 4.99
N LEU A 68 -1.17 -6.78 4.83
CA LEU A 68 -2.20 -7.80 4.72
C LEU A 68 -2.46 -8.11 3.25
N ASN A 69 -1.96 -9.25 2.77
CA ASN A 69 -2.09 -9.64 1.38
C ASN A 69 -3.45 -10.30 1.11
N THR A 70 -4.43 -9.52 0.69
CA THR A 70 -5.75 -10.02 0.25
C THR A 70 -5.82 -10.35 -1.23
N ALA A 71 -4.76 -10.07 -2.00
CA ALA A 71 -4.74 -10.23 -3.45
C ALA A 71 -5.03 -11.67 -3.92
N PRO A 72 -4.62 -12.75 -3.22
CA PRO A 72 -5.05 -14.11 -3.58
C PRO A 72 -6.58 -14.30 -3.55
N LEU A 73 -7.29 -13.53 -2.72
CA LEU A 73 -8.75 -13.62 -2.57
C LEU A 73 -9.48 -12.67 -3.53
N THR A 74 -9.00 -11.42 -3.64
CA THR A 74 -9.68 -10.34 -4.37
C THR A 74 -9.15 -10.15 -5.79
N GLY A 75 -7.92 -10.61 -6.07
CA GLY A 75 -7.09 -10.29 -7.24
C GLY A 75 -6.78 -8.80 -7.41
N ILE A 76 -6.95 -8.01 -6.35
CA ILE A 76 -6.57 -6.60 -6.32
C ILE A 76 -5.22 -6.52 -5.59
N PRO A 77 -4.16 -5.99 -6.22
CA PRO A 77 -2.86 -5.87 -5.60
C PRO A 77 -2.88 -4.82 -4.47
N ARG A 78 -2.04 -5.03 -3.45
CA ARG A 78 -1.75 -4.02 -2.43
C ARG A 78 -0.37 -3.44 -2.73
N VAL A 79 -0.29 -2.12 -2.84
CA VAL A 79 0.92 -1.37 -3.22
C VAL A 79 1.27 -0.39 -2.11
N ILE A 80 2.55 -0.32 -1.75
CA ILE A 80 3.11 0.54 -0.72
C ILE A 80 4.17 1.42 -1.38
N PRO A 81 3.95 2.75 -1.43
CA PRO A 81 4.94 3.67 -1.97
C PRO A 81 6.22 3.67 -1.11
N VAL A 82 7.36 3.70 -1.79
CA VAL A 82 8.69 3.84 -1.20
C VAL A 82 9.27 5.16 -1.65
N LYS A 83 9.79 5.93 -0.69
CA LYS A 83 10.55 7.15 -0.96
C LYS A 83 11.98 6.96 -0.50
N LEU A 84 12.92 6.98 -1.44
CA LEU A 84 14.36 6.88 -1.15
C LEU A 84 14.95 8.27 -0.92
N VAL A 85 15.57 8.46 0.24
CA VAL A 85 16.26 9.71 0.58
C VAL A 85 17.72 9.46 0.89
N ALA A 86 18.55 10.43 0.54
CA ALA A 86 19.96 10.49 0.88
C ALA A 86 20.15 11.37 2.11
N VAL A 87 20.95 10.91 3.06
CA VAL A 87 21.38 11.69 4.22
C VAL A 87 22.83 12.08 4.02
N GLU A 88 23.10 13.38 4.08
CA GLU A 88 24.42 13.97 3.90
C GLU A 88 25.19 14.05 5.23
N ALA A 89 26.52 14.13 5.17
CA ALA A 89 27.38 14.28 6.35
C ALA A 89 27.03 15.51 7.21
N GLY A 90 26.52 16.58 6.59
CA GLY A 90 26.04 17.78 7.27
C GLY A 90 24.62 17.67 7.86
N GLY A 91 23.98 16.50 7.78
CA GLY A 91 22.61 16.27 8.26
C GLY A 91 21.50 16.68 7.28
N GLY A 92 21.87 17.20 6.10
CA GLY A 92 20.92 17.47 5.02
C GLY A 92 20.22 16.19 4.55
N VAL A 93 18.92 16.30 4.24
CA VAL A 93 18.13 15.21 3.67
C VAL A 93 17.60 15.66 2.33
N SER A 94 17.84 14.88 1.28
CA SER A 94 17.30 15.15 -0.05
C SER A 94 16.82 13.89 -0.74
N GLU A 95 15.89 14.05 -1.67
CA GLU A 95 15.54 12.97 -2.59
C GLU A 95 16.74 12.59 -3.44
N LEU A 96 16.88 11.28 -3.70
CA LEU A 96 17.99 10.78 -4.48
C LEU A 96 17.68 10.92 -5.98
N ALA A 97 18.58 11.58 -6.71
CA ALA A 97 18.46 11.76 -8.16
C ALA A 97 19.16 10.66 -9.00
N ASP A 98 20.01 9.85 -8.36
CA ASP A 98 20.77 8.78 -9.01
C ASP A 98 19.90 7.56 -9.34
N PRO A 99 20.31 6.73 -10.34
CA PRO A 99 19.68 5.43 -10.57
C PRO A 99 19.72 4.58 -9.30
N VAL A 100 18.54 4.10 -8.90
CA VAL A 100 18.35 3.25 -7.73
C VAL A 100 18.13 1.81 -8.18
N GLY A 101 18.71 0.87 -7.45
CA GLY A 101 18.41 -0.54 -7.59
C GLY A 101 17.76 -1.07 -6.32
N CYS A 102 16.88 -2.06 -6.48
CA CYS A 102 16.23 -2.73 -5.37
C CYS A 102 15.92 -4.18 -5.72
N GLU A 103 15.88 -5.02 -4.71
CA GLU A 103 15.53 -6.43 -4.85
C GLU A 103 14.84 -6.96 -3.59
N SER A 104 13.75 -7.69 -3.80
CA SER A 104 13.15 -8.51 -2.74
C SER A 104 13.96 -9.79 -2.56
N ALA A 105 14.37 -10.07 -1.32
CA ALA A 105 15.05 -11.32 -0.98
C ALA A 105 14.14 -12.54 -1.20
N ASP A 106 12.82 -12.37 -1.13
CA ASP A 106 11.84 -13.41 -1.40
C ASP A 106 10.66 -12.91 -2.26
N LYS A 107 10.78 -13.14 -3.56
CA LYS A 107 9.77 -12.79 -4.58
C LYS A 107 8.48 -13.62 -4.48
N GLN A 108 8.44 -14.65 -3.64
CA GLN A 108 7.20 -15.39 -3.34
C GLN A 108 6.39 -14.76 -2.20
N VAL A 109 6.95 -13.75 -1.52
CA VAL A 109 6.29 -13.04 -0.40
C VAL A 109 5.92 -11.62 -0.78
N LEU A 110 6.84 -10.88 -1.42
CA LEU A 110 6.60 -9.51 -1.90
C LEU A 110 7.48 -9.19 -3.10
N GLN A 111 7.04 -8.25 -3.92
CA GLN A 111 7.74 -7.74 -5.09
C GLN A 111 8.09 -6.25 -4.92
N VAL A 112 9.00 -5.78 -5.76
CA VAL A 112 9.38 -4.38 -5.91
C VAL A 112 9.15 -3.92 -7.36
N SER A 113 8.90 -2.64 -7.57
CA SER A 113 8.88 -2.04 -8.92
C SER A 113 10.30 -1.88 -9.47
N ASP A 114 10.42 -1.85 -10.80
CA ASP A 114 11.71 -1.61 -11.48
C ASP A 114 12.29 -0.21 -11.15
N SER A 115 11.42 0.75 -10.82
CA SER A 115 11.77 2.10 -10.38
C SER A 115 12.06 2.22 -8.88
N CYS A 116 11.91 1.15 -8.10
CA CYS A 116 12.15 1.11 -6.65
C CYS A 116 11.36 2.13 -5.82
N ASP A 117 10.25 2.59 -6.36
CA ASP A 117 9.30 3.52 -5.75
C ASP A 117 8.06 2.80 -5.16
N MET A 118 7.94 1.49 -5.34
CA MET A 118 6.81 0.70 -4.87
C MET A 118 7.23 -0.70 -4.42
N VAL A 119 6.69 -1.12 -3.28
CA VAL A 119 6.67 -2.52 -2.82
C VAL A 119 5.23 -3.02 -2.91
N PHE A 120 5.01 -4.21 -3.43
CA PHE A 120 3.64 -4.70 -3.63
C PHE A 120 3.49 -6.22 -3.49
N VAL A 121 2.24 -6.62 -3.26
CA VAL A 121 1.77 -8.01 -3.32
C VAL A 121 0.64 -8.11 -4.35
N GLY A 122 0.82 -8.94 -5.37
CA GLY A 122 -0.02 -9.02 -6.56
C GLY A 122 -0.91 -10.25 -6.65
N GLY A 123 -0.80 -11.16 -5.68
CA GLY A 123 -1.63 -12.37 -5.58
C GLY A 123 -0.99 -13.63 -6.13
N ARG A 124 0.18 -13.54 -6.77
CA ARG A 124 1.06 -14.69 -7.00
C ARG A 124 1.83 -15.07 -5.73
N GLU A 125 2.09 -14.08 -4.90
CA GLU A 125 2.69 -14.20 -3.58
C GLU A 125 1.67 -14.82 -2.63
N SER A 126 1.68 -16.14 -2.51
CA SER A 126 0.72 -16.89 -1.68
C SER A 126 1.23 -17.15 -0.26
N ARG A 127 2.47 -16.74 0.03
CA ARG A 127 3.14 -16.96 1.31
C ARG A 127 3.34 -15.65 2.05
N GLY A 128 2.97 -15.63 3.33
CA GLY A 128 3.34 -14.55 4.24
C GLY A 128 4.67 -14.83 4.93
N ALA A 129 5.43 -13.80 5.31
CA ALA A 129 6.65 -13.93 6.10
C ALA A 129 6.84 -12.73 7.03
N ARG A 130 7.44 -12.97 8.20
CA ARG A 130 7.93 -11.92 9.10
C ARG A 130 9.38 -11.59 8.72
N GLY A 131 9.69 -10.30 8.65
CA GLY A 131 11.02 -9.86 8.23
C GLY A 131 11.34 -10.15 6.77
N ALA A 132 10.35 -10.06 5.87
CA ALA A 132 10.56 -10.14 4.44
C ALA A 132 11.40 -8.96 3.96
N ARG A 133 12.64 -9.25 3.57
CA ARG A 133 13.64 -8.22 3.28
C ARG A 133 13.54 -7.68 1.86
N VAL A 134 13.66 -6.36 1.75
CA VAL A 134 13.95 -5.63 0.51
C VAL A 134 15.28 -4.91 0.67
N ASP A 135 16.20 -5.18 -0.25
CA ASP A 135 17.49 -4.53 -0.34
C ASP A 135 17.40 -3.38 -1.33
N PHE A 136 17.91 -2.20 -0.98
CA PHE A 136 18.01 -1.01 -1.81
C PHE A 136 19.47 -0.60 -1.94
N TRP A 137 19.89 -0.16 -3.11
CA TRP A 137 21.25 0.32 -3.32
C TRP A 137 21.33 1.48 -4.30
N ALA A 138 22.30 2.35 -4.06
CA ALA A 138 22.65 3.46 -4.93
C ALA A 138 24.16 3.71 -4.85
N ARG A 139 24.86 3.63 -5.98
CA ARG A 139 26.34 3.71 -6.04
C ARG A 139 27.00 2.67 -5.13
N ARG A 140 27.52 3.10 -3.96
CA ARG A 140 28.17 2.26 -2.93
C ARG A 140 27.35 2.16 -1.65
N LEU A 141 26.19 2.80 -1.62
CA LEU A 141 25.30 2.84 -0.47
C LEU A 141 24.32 1.68 -0.57
N HIS A 142 24.08 1.05 0.58
CA HIS A 142 23.13 -0.03 0.73
C HIS A 142 22.20 0.30 1.89
N ALA A 143 20.93 -0.06 1.73
CA ALA A 143 19.92 0.05 2.77
C ALA A 143 19.01 -1.18 2.72
N GLU A 144 18.51 -1.56 3.88
CA GLU A 144 17.67 -2.74 4.05
C GLU A 144 16.35 -2.31 4.69
N LEU A 145 15.23 -2.84 4.19
CA LEU A 145 13.92 -2.67 4.80
C LEU A 145 13.23 -4.02 4.96
N SER A 146 12.66 -4.28 6.14
CA SER A 146 12.00 -5.55 6.48
C SER A 146 10.50 -5.35 6.65
N PHE A 147 9.69 -6.13 5.92
CA PHE A 147 8.23 -6.11 5.98
C PHE A 147 7.68 -7.34 6.70
N ASN A 148 6.54 -7.19 7.39
CA ASN A 148 5.74 -8.32 7.87
C ASN A 148 4.56 -8.51 6.93
N VAL A 149 4.57 -9.60 6.16
CA VAL A 149 3.51 -9.92 5.21
C VAL A 149 2.65 -11.06 5.75
N TRP A 150 1.35 -10.81 5.82
CA TRP A 150 0.33 -11.78 6.21
C TRP A 150 -0.43 -12.25 4.98
N ALA A 151 -0.46 -13.56 4.74
CA ALA A 151 -1.17 -14.14 3.60
C ALA A 151 -2.27 -15.10 4.07
N PRO A 152 -3.38 -15.23 3.32
CA PRO A 152 -4.45 -16.15 3.65
C PRO A 152 -3.97 -17.59 3.51
N LEU A 153 -4.23 -18.41 4.52
CA LEU A 153 -3.97 -19.84 4.45
C LEU A 153 -5.06 -20.52 3.61
N LEU A 154 -4.66 -21.20 2.55
CA LEU A 154 -5.57 -21.94 1.65
C LEU A 154 -5.53 -23.44 1.97
N PRO A 155 -6.65 -24.18 1.81
CA PRO A 155 -7.96 -23.71 1.34
C PRO A 155 -8.74 -22.93 2.41
N LEU A 156 -9.67 -22.07 1.96
CA LEU A 156 -10.56 -21.30 2.84
C LEU A 156 -11.63 -22.21 3.49
N ARG A 157 -12.12 -21.80 4.67
CA ARG A 157 -13.20 -22.51 5.37
C ARG A 157 -14.55 -21.92 5.02
N VAL A 158 -15.42 -22.71 4.40
CA VAL A 158 -16.82 -22.32 4.14
C VAL A 158 -17.71 -22.84 5.27
N GLN A 159 -18.56 -21.97 5.81
CA GLN A 159 -19.58 -22.29 6.80
C GLN A 159 -20.96 -21.93 6.24
N LEU A 160 -21.90 -22.85 6.40
CA LEU A 160 -23.31 -22.67 6.07
C LEU A 160 -24.09 -22.55 7.38
N GLY A 161 -25.10 -21.68 7.42
CA GLY A 161 -26.05 -21.63 8.53
C GLY A 161 -26.86 -22.92 8.61
N ASP A 162 -27.61 -23.22 7.55
CA ASP A 162 -28.37 -24.47 7.38
C ASP A 162 -27.94 -25.19 6.09
N PRO A 163 -27.34 -26.39 6.18
CA PRO A 163 -26.96 -27.17 5.01
C PRO A 163 -28.13 -27.91 4.34
N ALA A 164 -29.31 -28.00 4.96
CA ALA A 164 -30.44 -28.78 4.49
C ALA A 164 -31.67 -27.89 4.24
N LEU A 165 -31.75 -27.31 3.03
CA LEU A 165 -32.81 -26.36 2.67
C LEU A 165 -34.11 -27.06 2.32
N GLU A 166 -35.22 -26.67 2.96
CA GLU A 166 -36.54 -27.19 2.64
C GLU A 166 -37.19 -26.47 1.45
N GLN A 167 -38.06 -27.18 0.72
CA GLN A 167 -38.87 -26.59 -0.34
C GLN A 167 -40.01 -25.74 0.24
N LEU A 168 -40.10 -24.49 -0.20
CA LEU A 168 -41.22 -23.59 0.10
C LEU A 168 -42.46 -24.04 -0.68
N ARG A 169 -43.39 -24.69 0.02
CA ARG A 169 -44.69 -25.10 -0.55
C ARG A 169 -45.63 -23.90 -0.67
N GLY A 170 -46.41 -23.83 -1.75
CA GLY A 170 -47.47 -22.82 -1.93
C GLY A 170 -46.99 -21.41 -2.33
N TRP A 171 -45.70 -21.21 -2.61
CA TRP A 171 -45.16 -19.92 -3.06
C TRP A 171 -45.63 -19.57 -4.48
N ARG A 172 -46.34 -18.44 -4.64
CA ARG A 172 -46.74 -17.89 -5.95
C ARG A 172 -45.92 -16.64 -6.26
N ARG A 173 -45.38 -16.54 -7.47
CA ARG A 173 -44.80 -15.27 -7.94
C ARG A 173 -45.94 -14.27 -8.19
N PRO A 174 -45.83 -12.99 -7.78
CA PRO A 174 -46.73 -11.96 -8.26
C PRO A 174 -46.73 -11.98 -9.79
N GLY A 175 -47.91 -12.04 -10.41
CA GLY A 175 -48.06 -11.96 -11.86
C GLY A 175 -47.51 -10.63 -12.38
N ASN A 176 -46.96 -10.62 -13.59
CA ASN A 176 -46.47 -9.40 -14.23
C ASN A 176 -47.66 -8.42 -14.39
N PRO A 177 -47.54 -7.13 -14.01
CA PRO A 177 -48.67 -6.19 -14.12
C PRO A 177 -49.12 -5.94 -15.57
N ASP A 178 -48.34 -6.35 -16.57
CA ASP A 178 -48.70 -6.25 -18.00
C ASP A 178 -49.58 -7.41 -18.52
N SER A 179 -49.92 -8.41 -17.70
CA SER A 179 -51.05 -9.28 -18.04
C SER A 179 -52.32 -8.49 -17.82
N GLY A 180 -52.87 -7.94 -18.90
CA GLY A 180 -54.07 -7.11 -18.89
C GLY A 180 -55.29 -7.78 -18.22
N PRO A 181 -56.39 -7.04 -18.02
CA PRO A 181 -57.55 -7.47 -17.23
C PRO A 181 -58.42 -8.54 -17.90
N ALA A 182 -57.85 -9.42 -18.72
CA ALA A 182 -58.54 -10.48 -19.45
C ALA A 182 -58.60 -11.83 -18.70
N ASP A 183 -57.88 -11.99 -17.59
CA ASP A 183 -57.83 -13.26 -16.83
C ASP A 183 -58.75 -13.28 -15.58
N ALA A 184 -59.69 -12.34 -15.47
CA ALA A 184 -60.57 -12.23 -14.30
C ALA A 184 -61.91 -12.99 -14.42
N GLU A 185 -62.23 -13.59 -15.57
CA GLU A 185 -63.51 -14.28 -15.81
C GLU A 185 -63.39 -15.72 -16.35
N ASP A 186 -62.35 -16.46 -15.95
CA ASP A 186 -62.26 -17.91 -16.26
C ASP A 186 -62.36 -18.78 -14.99
N PRO A 187 -63.09 -19.92 -15.03
CA PRO A 187 -63.40 -20.74 -13.86
C PRO A 187 -62.15 -21.36 -13.21
N PRO A 188 -62.20 -21.66 -11.89
CA PRO A 188 -61.02 -21.91 -11.07
C PRO A 188 -60.51 -23.36 -11.12
N ASP A 189 -60.54 -24.07 -12.25
CA ASP A 189 -60.22 -25.52 -12.26
C ASP A 189 -59.53 -26.00 -13.54
N GLU A 190 -58.26 -25.63 -13.75
CA GLU A 190 -57.31 -26.50 -14.46
C GLU A 190 -56.02 -26.67 -13.65
N PRO A 191 -55.75 -27.86 -13.06
CA PRO A 191 -54.50 -28.13 -12.34
C PRO A 191 -53.26 -28.00 -13.24
N ASP A 192 -53.43 -28.28 -14.54
CA ASP A 192 -52.35 -28.26 -15.53
C ASP A 192 -51.89 -26.84 -15.93
N ARG A 193 -52.75 -25.82 -15.82
CA ARG A 193 -52.33 -24.42 -15.99
C ARG A 193 -51.60 -23.89 -14.76
N ARG A 194 -52.03 -24.31 -13.55
CA ARG A 194 -51.38 -23.97 -12.27
C ARG A 194 -49.94 -24.52 -12.17
N ALA A 195 -49.68 -25.69 -12.76
CA ALA A 195 -48.37 -26.31 -12.80
C ALA A 195 -47.36 -25.60 -13.73
N ARG A 196 -47.84 -24.92 -14.78
CA ARG A 196 -46.97 -24.28 -15.79
C ARG A 196 -46.30 -22.98 -15.31
N SER A 197 -46.83 -22.33 -14.27
CA SER A 197 -46.28 -21.06 -13.73
C SER A 197 -45.51 -21.20 -12.41
N CYS A 198 -45.69 -22.32 -11.69
CA CYS A 198 -45.08 -22.57 -10.39
C CYS A 198 -43.74 -23.31 -10.54
N ARG A 199 -42.63 -22.60 -10.33
CA ARG A 199 -41.32 -23.23 -10.15
C ARG A 199 -41.09 -23.45 -8.65
N PRO A 200 -40.55 -24.61 -8.22
CA PRO A 200 -40.21 -24.83 -6.82
C PRO A 200 -39.25 -23.73 -6.33
N GLN A 201 -39.45 -23.26 -5.11
CA GLN A 201 -38.53 -22.37 -4.40
C GLN A 201 -38.06 -23.09 -3.14
N PHE A 202 -36.82 -22.86 -2.74
CA PHE A 202 -36.23 -23.43 -1.54
C PHE A 202 -35.91 -22.31 -0.54
N GLN A 203 -35.77 -22.69 0.72
CA GLN A 203 -35.20 -21.81 1.75
C GLN A 203 -33.80 -21.34 1.34
N ARG A 204 -33.32 -20.27 1.96
CA ARG A 204 -31.98 -19.73 1.74
C ARG A 204 -31.19 -19.79 3.04
N THR A 205 -29.92 -20.16 2.96
CA THR A 205 -28.99 -20.08 4.08
C THR A 205 -27.96 -18.98 3.87
N GLY A 206 -27.49 -18.38 4.96
CA GLY A 206 -26.27 -17.59 4.95
C GLY A 206 -25.05 -18.47 4.67
N VAL A 207 -24.11 -17.92 3.91
CA VAL A 207 -22.80 -18.52 3.63
C VAL A 207 -21.75 -17.59 4.19
N ARG A 208 -20.81 -18.14 4.96
CA ARG A 208 -19.64 -17.42 5.47
C ARG A 208 -18.37 -18.09 4.98
N VAL A 209 -17.42 -17.29 4.50
CA VAL A 209 -16.09 -17.77 4.11
C VAL A 209 -15.09 -17.19 5.08
N LEU A 210 -14.32 -18.06 5.71
CA LEU A 210 -13.39 -17.73 6.76
C LEU A 210 -11.96 -18.12 6.38
N ALA A 211 -10.98 -17.36 6.86
CA ALA A 211 -9.56 -17.59 6.60
C ALA A 211 -8.70 -17.30 7.84
N HIS A 212 -7.62 -18.08 8.00
CA HIS A 212 -6.47 -17.66 8.79
C HIS A 212 -5.57 -16.78 7.93
N PHE A 213 -4.96 -15.77 8.52
CA PHE A 213 -3.84 -15.05 7.91
C PHE A 213 -2.57 -15.38 8.67
N VAL A 214 -1.55 -15.83 7.93
CA VAL A 214 -0.33 -16.38 8.52
C VAL A 214 0.93 -15.74 7.96
N SER A 215 1.99 -15.79 8.75
CA SER A 215 3.34 -15.41 8.37
C SER A 215 4.36 -16.44 8.85
N HIS A 216 5.35 -16.73 8.00
CA HIS A 216 6.46 -17.62 8.34
C HIS A 216 7.52 -16.86 9.14
N PRO A 217 8.20 -17.50 10.10
CA PRO A 217 9.31 -16.88 10.81
C PRO A 217 10.52 -16.68 9.86
N PRO A 218 11.37 -15.67 10.13
CA PRO A 218 12.54 -15.38 9.29
C PRO A 218 13.53 -16.56 9.24
N ASP A 219 13.65 -17.32 10.33
CA ASP A 219 14.60 -18.44 10.45
C ASP A 219 14.18 -19.71 9.70
N GLY A 220 13.09 -19.66 8.92
CA GLY A 220 12.57 -20.83 8.20
C GLY A 220 11.98 -21.92 9.10
N GLY A 221 11.75 -21.61 10.37
CA GLY A 221 11.08 -22.49 11.32
C GLY A 221 9.66 -22.89 10.88
N ARG A 222 9.18 -24.03 11.37
CA ARG A 222 7.85 -24.58 11.00
C ARG A 222 6.67 -23.89 11.69
N SER A 223 6.90 -23.15 12.77
CA SER A 223 5.83 -22.52 13.55
C SER A 223 5.34 -21.24 12.85
N LEU A 224 4.15 -21.31 12.26
CA LEU A 224 3.48 -20.15 11.68
C LEU A 224 3.02 -19.19 12.77
N SER A 225 3.15 -17.89 12.52
CA SER A 225 2.43 -16.87 13.27
C SER A 225 1.06 -16.66 12.63
N TYR A 226 0.04 -16.41 13.45
CA TYR A 226 -1.35 -16.22 13.03
C TYR A 226 -1.81 -14.82 13.41
N LEU A 227 -2.63 -14.20 12.56
CA LEU A 227 -3.22 -12.88 12.80
C LEU A 227 -4.75 -13.01 12.97
N PRO A 228 -5.33 -12.58 14.10
CA PRO A 228 -4.67 -12.13 15.34
C PRO A 228 -4.10 -13.28 16.20
N GLY A 229 -4.55 -14.51 15.99
CA GLY A 229 -4.13 -15.70 16.73
C GLY A 229 -4.65 -16.99 16.07
N PRO A 230 -4.13 -18.17 16.43
CA PRO A 230 -4.47 -19.45 15.79
C PRO A 230 -5.93 -19.88 15.99
N GLU A 231 -6.57 -19.42 17.06
CA GLU A 231 -7.97 -19.67 17.41
C GLU A 231 -8.97 -18.80 16.62
N TRP A 232 -8.48 -17.72 15.99
CA TRP A 232 -9.30 -16.77 15.27
C TRP A 232 -9.32 -17.07 13.77
N LEU A 233 -10.52 -17.08 13.22
CA LEU A 233 -10.79 -17.13 11.79
C LEU A 233 -11.45 -15.81 11.38
N LEU A 234 -10.86 -15.12 10.40
CA LEU A 234 -11.38 -13.85 9.91
C LEU A 234 -12.44 -14.09 8.83
N ASP A 235 -13.54 -13.34 8.91
CA ASP A 235 -14.62 -13.40 7.92
C ASP A 235 -14.24 -12.63 6.66
N VAL A 236 -13.95 -13.37 5.59
CA VAL A 236 -13.53 -12.86 4.28
C VAL A 236 -14.63 -12.97 3.23
N THR A 237 -15.88 -13.22 3.64
CA THR A 237 -17.02 -13.43 2.73
C THR A 237 -17.16 -12.29 1.73
N HIS A 238 -17.03 -11.04 2.19
CA HIS A 238 -17.14 -9.85 1.33
C HIS A 238 -16.01 -9.74 0.29
N LEU A 239 -14.80 -10.24 0.60
CA LEU A 239 -13.65 -10.22 -0.31
C LEU A 239 -13.83 -11.21 -1.46
N VAL A 240 -14.40 -12.38 -1.17
CA VAL A 240 -14.58 -13.45 -2.16
C VAL A 240 -15.93 -13.42 -2.87
N ALA A 241 -16.92 -12.70 -2.32
CA ALA A 241 -18.28 -12.64 -2.87
C ALA A 241 -18.34 -12.38 -4.40
N PRO A 242 -17.58 -11.41 -4.97
CA PRO A 242 -17.60 -11.16 -6.42
C PRO A 242 -17.10 -12.33 -7.27
N ARG A 243 -16.34 -13.26 -6.67
CA ARG A 243 -15.73 -14.42 -7.32
C ARG A 243 -16.42 -15.73 -6.96
N THR A 244 -17.38 -15.70 -6.03
CA THR A 244 -18.18 -16.87 -5.69
C THR A 244 -19.23 -17.14 -6.76
N ARG A 245 -19.43 -18.43 -7.07
CA ARG A 245 -20.45 -18.87 -8.01
C ARG A 245 -21.24 -20.01 -7.40
N VAL A 246 -22.54 -19.96 -7.56
CA VAL A 246 -23.44 -21.06 -7.24
C VAL A 246 -23.36 -22.07 -8.38
N GLN A 247 -23.07 -23.34 -8.06
CA GLN A 247 -23.00 -24.40 -9.06
C GLN A 247 -24.37 -24.75 -9.63
N ASP A 248 -25.39 -24.87 -8.76
CA ASP A 248 -26.78 -25.08 -9.17
C ASP A 248 -27.71 -24.00 -8.57
N PRO A 249 -28.09 -22.97 -9.36
CA PRO A 249 -28.99 -21.90 -8.90
C PRO A 249 -30.43 -22.35 -8.73
N ARG A 250 -30.76 -23.64 -8.96
CA ARG A 250 -32.09 -24.19 -8.67
C ARG A 250 -32.24 -24.58 -7.20
N VAL A 251 -31.12 -24.78 -6.51
CA VAL A 251 -31.07 -25.21 -5.10
C VAL A 251 -30.68 -24.06 -4.16
N ALA A 252 -30.18 -22.94 -4.69
CA ALA A 252 -29.74 -21.76 -3.91
C ALA A 252 -30.26 -20.43 -4.49
#